data_AF-A0A838SMV9-F1
#
_entry.id   AF-A0A838SMV9-F1
#
_cell.length_a   1.000
_cell.length_b   1.000
_cell.length_c   1.000
_cell.angle_alpha   90.00
_cell.angle_beta   90.00
_cell.angle_gamma   90.00
#
_symmetry.space_group_name_H-M   'P 1'
#
loop_
_entity.id
_entity.type
_entity.pdbx_description
1 polymer ?
#
loop_
_entity_poly.entity_id
_entity_poly.type
_entity_poly.pdbx_seq_one_letter_code
_entity_poly.pdbx_strand_id
1 'polypeptide(L)'
;MAQPQPAYRPVVQQTADRGRSADQLAREQAMTEAAETLLNIEQAIRRADRARRSVPSGGAEHNLHVALAAAVTDLEAARKRLFESAYFGGDQQRIL
;
A
#
# COMPACT_ATOMS: atom_id res chain seq x y z
N MET A 1 -5.94 -51.66 -31.27
CA MET A 1 -7.17 -51.08 -30.69
C MET A 1 -6.75 -49.98 -29.73
N ALA A 2 -6.89 -48.71 -30.10
CA ALA A 2 -6.46 -47.57 -29.29
C ALA A 2 -7.65 -47.07 -28.44
N GLN A 3 -7.45 -46.95 -27.13
CA GLN A 3 -8.47 -46.43 -26.21
C GLN A 3 -8.58 -44.90 -26.38
N PRO A 4 -9.79 -44.32 -26.42
CA PRO A 4 -9.95 -42.87 -26.49
C PRO A 4 -9.57 -42.24 -25.15
N GLN A 5 -8.66 -41.26 -25.18
CA GLN A 5 -8.31 -40.45 -24.00
C GLN A 5 -9.54 -39.64 -23.55
N PRO A 6 -9.82 -39.56 -22.24
CA PRO A 6 -10.91 -38.75 -21.74
C PRO A 6 -10.60 -37.27 -21.98
N ALA A 7 -11.49 -36.60 -22.72
CA ALA A 7 -11.43 -35.16 -22.93
C ALA A 7 -11.45 -34.44 -21.57
N TYR A 8 -10.41 -33.66 -21.28
CA TYR A 8 -10.35 -32.82 -20.10
C TYR A 8 -11.53 -31.84 -20.12
N ARG A 9 -12.46 -32.02 -19.18
CA ARG A 9 -13.53 -31.06 -18.92
C ARG A 9 -13.09 -30.25 -17.70
N PRO A 10 -12.74 -28.96 -17.84
CA PRO A 10 -12.39 -28.15 -16.70
C PRO A 10 -13.59 -28.14 -15.75
N VAL A 11 -13.37 -28.61 -14.52
CA VAL A 11 -14.32 -28.43 -13.43
C VAL A 11 -14.22 -26.96 -13.09
N VAL A 12 -15.16 -26.15 -13.58
CA VAL A 12 -15.34 -24.78 -13.10
C VAL A 12 -15.73 -24.95 -11.63
N GLN A 13 -14.75 -24.87 -10.73
CA GLN A 13 -14.96 -24.87 -9.30
C GLN A 13 -15.72 -23.58 -8.98
N GLN A 14 -17.06 -23.67 -9.03
CA GLN A 14 -17.99 -22.65 -8.53
C GLN A 14 -17.94 -22.58 -6.98
N THR A 15 -16.75 -22.60 -6.40
CA THR A 15 -16.53 -22.56 -4.95
C THR A 15 -15.98 -21.22 -4.45
N ALA A 16 -15.73 -20.26 -5.34
CA ALA A 16 -15.18 -18.95 -4.95
C ALA A 16 -16.24 -17.89 -4.57
N ASP A 17 -17.53 -18.23 -4.60
CA ASP A 17 -18.63 -17.28 -4.39
C ASP A 17 -19.60 -17.72 -3.27
N ARG A 18 -19.10 -18.45 -2.25
CA ARG A 18 -19.81 -18.44 -0.97
C ARG A 18 -19.68 -17.02 -0.43
N GLY A 19 -20.75 -16.24 -0.60
CA GLY A 19 -20.84 -14.81 -0.36
C GLY A 19 -20.02 -14.35 0.83
N ARG A 20 -19.06 -13.47 0.54
CA ARG A 20 -18.27 -12.78 1.57
C ARG A 20 -19.24 -12.14 2.55
N SER A 21 -18.97 -12.25 3.85
CA SER A 21 -19.77 -11.52 4.83
C SER A 21 -19.58 -10.02 4.64
N ALA A 22 -20.54 -9.22 5.10
CA ALA A 22 -20.40 -7.75 5.08
C ALA A 22 -19.10 -7.29 5.77
N ASP A 23 -18.71 -7.96 6.86
CA ASP A 23 -17.46 -7.67 7.57
C ASP A 23 -16.21 -8.01 6.75
N GLN A 24 -16.24 -9.10 5.97
CA GLN A 24 -15.13 -9.46 5.07
C GLN A 24 -14.99 -8.42 3.96
N LEU A 25 -16.09 -8.00 3.34
CA LEU A 25 -16.08 -6.95 2.33
C LEU A 25 -15.59 -5.61 2.89
N ALA A 26 -16.07 -5.21 4.07
CA ALA A 26 -15.64 -3.98 4.73
C ALA A 26 -14.15 -4.01 5.06
N ARG A 27 -13.63 -5.15 5.53
CA ARG A 27 -12.20 -5.34 5.78
C ARG A 27 -11.39 -5.28 4.49
N GLU A 28 -11.82 -5.95 3.43
CA GLU A 28 -11.16 -5.91 2.11
C GLU A 28 -11.07 -4.46 1.61
N GLN A 29 -12.18 -3.73 1.65
CA GLN A 29 -12.24 -2.32 1.25
C GLN A 29 -11.29 -1.46 2.08
N ALA A 30 -11.29 -1.59 3.41
CA ALA A 30 -10.39 -0.84 4.28
C ALA A 30 -8.92 -1.13 3.98
N MET A 31 -8.57 -2.38 3.68
CA MET A 31 -7.20 -2.76 3.30
C MET A 31 -6.80 -2.22 1.93
N THR A 32 -7.74 -2.17 0.97
CA THR A 32 -7.52 -1.54 -0.34
C THR A 32 -7.22 -0.05 -0.18
N GLU A 33 -8.06 0.68 0.57
CA GLU A 33 -7.86 2.11 0.84
C GLU A 33 -6.52 2.38 1.54
N ALA A 34 -6.13 1.54 2.50
CA ALA A 34 -4.83 1.64 3.17
C ALA A 34 -3.66 1.42 2.19
N ALA A 35 -3.76 0.44 1.29
CA ALA A 35 -2.74 0.16 0.29
C ALA A 35 -2.61 1.31 -0.73
N GLU A 36 -3.72 1.87 -1.19
CA GLU A 36 -3.73 3.04 -2.08
C GLU A 36 -3.14 4.27 -1.40
N THR A 37 -3.46 4.48 -0.13
CA THR A 37 -2.87 5.57 0.68
C THR A 37 -1.36 5.41 0.80
N LEU A 38 -0.86 4.19 1.09
CA LEU A 38 0.58 3.91 1.13
C LEU A 38 1.26 4.21 -0.21
N LEU A 39 0.64 3.79 -1.33
CA LEU A 39 1.15 4.08 -2.67
C LEU A 39 1.24 5.59 -2.92
N ASN A 40 0.22 6.36 -2.53
CA ASN A 40 0.23 7.81 -2.67
C ASN A 40 1.34 8.47 -1.84
N ILE A 41 1.57 8.01 -0.61
CA ILE A 41 2.67 8.50 0.24
C ILE A 41 4.03 8.20 -0.42
N GLU A 42 4.23 7.00 -0.97
CA GLU A 42 5.47 6.68 -1.69
C GLU A 42 5.70 7.56 -2.91
N GLN A 43 4.65 7.84 -3.67
CA GLN A 43 4.73 8.76 -4.80
C GLN A 43 5.06 10.18 -4.33
N ALA A 44 4.48 10.64 -3.21
CA ALA A 44 4.76 11.93 -2.61
C ALA A 44 6.23 12.04 -2.16
N ILE A 45 6.79 11.01 -1.50
CA ILE A 45 8.20 10.94 -1.12
C ILE A 45 9.10 11.13 -2.35
N ARG A 46 8.85 10.35 -3.42
CA ARG A 46 9.64 10.43 -4.66
C ARG A 46 9.55 11.81 -5.33
N ARG A 47 8.40 12.48 -5.23
CA ARG A 47 8.22 13.84 -5.78
C ARG A 47 8.92 14.89 -4.91
N ALA A 48 8.77 14.82 -3.59
CA ALA A 48 9.40 15.75 -2.65
C ALA A 48 10.94 15.65 -2.72
N ASP A 49 11.49 14.42 -2.79
CA ASP A 49 12.93 14.23 -2.93
C ASP A 49 13.46 14.72 -4.29
N ARG A 50 12.72 14.49 -5.38
CA ARG A 50 13.07 15.08 -6.69
C ARG A 50 13.05 16.60 -6.65
N ALA A 51 12.00 17.19 -6.07
CA ALA A 51 11.87 18.63 -5.93
C ALA A 51 13.05 19.19 -5.12
N ARG A 52 13.39 18.56 -3.99
CA ARG A 52 14.53 18.94 -3.16
C ARG A 52 15.82 18.98 -3.98
N ARG A 53 16.09 17.94 -4.77
CA ARG A 53 17.29 17.86 -5.63
C ARG A 53 17.32 18.89 -6.75
N SER A 54 16.16 19.37 -7.21
CA SER A 54 16.05 20.40 -8.25
C SER A 54 16.15 21.83 -7.73
N VAL A 55 15.92 22.04 -6.43
CA VAL A 55 15.99 23.36 -5.80
C VAL A 55 17.44 23.63 -5.37
N PRO A 56 18.03 24.76 -5.79
CA PRO A 56 19.36 25.15 -5.32
C PRO A 56 19.41 25.22 -3.79
N SER A 57 20.47 24.66 -3.20
CA SER A 57 20.64 24.62 -1.75
C SER A 57 21.16 25.94 -1.14
N GLY A 58 21.34 26.99 -1.94
CA GLY A 58 21.83 28.30 -1.53
C GLY A 58 20.91 29.44 -1.94
N GLY A 59 21.17 30.64 -1.44
CA GLY A 59 20.39 31.84 -1.80
C GLY A 59 19.00 31.87 -1.17
N ALA A 60 18.05 32.47 -1.89
CA ALA A 60 16.67 32.68 -1.42
C ALA A 60 15.89 31.36 -1.29
N GLU A 61 16.30 30.33 -2.02
CA GLU A 61 15.64 29.05 -2.13
C GLU A 61 16.09 28.02 -1.07
N HIS A 62 17.08 28.36 -0.24
CA HIS A 62 17.58 27.48 0.82
C HIS A 62 16.47 27.00 1.76
N ASN A 63 15.57 27.90 2.15
CA ASN A 63 14.44 27.57 3.03
C ASN A 63 13.49 26.54 2.37
N LEU A 64 13.30 26.63 1.05
CA LEU A 64 12.50 25.67 0.30
C LEU A 64 13.18 24.29 0.25
N HIS A 65 14.49 24.26 0.04
CA HIS A 65 15.26 23.01 0.10
C HIS A 65 15.16 22.34 1.47
N VAL A 66 15.29 23.10 2.56
CA VAL A 66 15.13 22.60 3.94
C VAL A 66 13.71 22.07 4.18
N ALA A 67 12.68 22.81 3.76
CA ALA A 67 11.29 22.38 3.90
C ALA A 67 10.98 21.09 3.14
N LEU A 68 11.53 20.93 1.92
CA LEU A 68 11.37 19.70 1.14
C LEU A 68 12.10 18.51 1.77
N ALA A 69 13.25 18.74 2.42
CA ALA A 69 13.94 17.70 3.18
C ALA A 69 13.10 17.24 4.39
N ALA A 70 12.53 18.18 5.15
CA ALA A 70 11.65 17.86 6.27
C ALA A 70 10.40 17.09 5.81
N ALA A 71 9.78 17.52 4.71
CA ALA A 71 8.61 16.84 4.16
C ALA A 71 8.91 15.38 3.77
N VAL A 72 10.09 15.09 3.21
CA VAL A 72 10.50 13.70 2.92
C VAL A 72 10.55 12.87 4.21
N THR A 73 11.19 13.39 5.27
CA THR A 73 11.29 12.70 6.56
C THR A 73 9.92 12.45 7.18
N ASP A 74 9.03 13.43 7.14
CA ASP A 74 7.68 13.29 7.71
C ASP A 74 6.84 12.26 6.94
N LEU A 75 6.93 12.25 5.60
CA LEU A 75 6.24 11.27 4.77
C LEU A 75 6.78 9.85 4.98
N GLU A 76 8.09 9.66 5.16
CA GLU A 76 8.67 8.36 5.49
C GLU A 76 8.17 7.84 6.84
N ALA A 77 8.09 8.71 7.85
CA ALA A 77 7.55 8.38 9.16
C ALA A 77 6.07 8.01 9.08
N ALA A 78 5.27 8.76 8.31
CA ALA A 78 3.86 8.47 8.07
C ALA A 78 3.66 7.13 7.37
N ARG A 79 4.44 6.85 6.30
CA ARG A 79 4.41 5.57 5.59
C ARG A 79 4.69 4.40 6.54
N LYS A 80 5.74 4.51 7.36
CA LYS A 80 6.14 3.48 8.32
C LYS A 80 5.00 3.17 9.29
N ARG A 81 4.46 4.19 9.96
CA ARG A 81 3.37 4.03 10.93
C ARG A 81 2.12 3.41 10.31
N LEU A 82 1.74 3.85 9.11
CA LEU A 82 0.58 3.31 8.40
C LEU A 82 0.80 1.84 8.00
N PHE A 83 1.98 1.51 7.48
CA PHE A 83 2.33 0.14 7.12
C PHE A 83 2.31 -0.79 8.35
N GLU A 84 2.93 -0.36 9.45
CA GLU A 84 2.90 -1.10 10.72
C GLU A 84 1.47 -1.32 11.21
N SER A 85 0.63 -0.29 11.17
CA SER A 85 -0.77 -0.37 11.62
C SER A 85 -1.61 -1.29 10.71
N ALA A 86 -1.46 -1.19 9.40
CA ALA A 86 -2.26 -1.95 8.43
C ALA A 86 -1.91 -3.45 8.41
N TYR A 87 -0.64 -3.80 8.58
CA TYR A 87 -0.17 -5.18 8.39
C TYR A 87 0.27 -5.88 9.68
N PHE A 88 0.57 -5.15 10.76
CA PHE A 88 1.09 -5.70 12.02
C PHE A 88 0.36 -5.22 13.28
N GLY A 89 -0.56 -4.25 13.18
CA GLY A 89 -1.25 -3.64 14.34
C GLY A 89 -2.15 -4.58 15.13
N GLY A 90 -2.52 -5.75 14.57
CA GLY A 90 -3.42 -6.70 15.22
C GLY A 90 -2.84 -7.44 16.44
N ASP A 91 -1.51 -7.59 16.53
CA ASP A 91 -0.87 -8.31 17.65
C ASP A 91 -0.53 -7.40 18.83
N GLN A 92 -0.40 -6.08 18.62
CA GLN A 92 -0.08 -5.13 19.70
C GLN A 92 -1.29 -4.73 20.55
N GLN A 93 -2.52 -4.88 20.06
CA GLN A 93 -3.74 -4.58 20.81
C GLN A 93 -4.23 -5.74 21.72
N ARG A 94 -3.58 -6.91 21.67
CA ARG A 94 -3.92 -8.07 22.52
C ARG A 94 -3.13 -8.15 23.83
N ILE A 95 -2.26 -7.18 24.09
CA ILE A 95 -1.44 -7.11 25.31
C ILE A 95 -1.89 -5.90 26.14
N LEU A 96 -3.16 -5.88 26.56
CA LEU A 96 -3.69 -5.03 27.62
C LEU A 96 -4.71 -5.81 28.43
#